data_AF-A0A9X1VCI1-F1
#
_entry.id   AF-A0A9X1VCI1-F1
#
_cell.length_a   1.000
_cell.length_b   1.000
_cell.length_c   1.000
_cell.angle_alpha   90.00
_cell.angle_beta   90.00
_cell.angle_gamma   90.00
#
_symmetry.space_group_name_H-M   'P 1'
#
loop_
_entity.id
_entity.type
_entity.pdbx_description
1 polymer ?
#
loop_
_entity_poly.entity_id
_entity_poly.type
_entity_poly.pdbx_seq_one_letter_code
_entity_poly.pdbx_strand_id
1 'polypeptide(L)'
;MEAPVKTKAEVISTINEFLSEEFEVDIDTIQPDANLNTTLGLDSLDYIDLVVMTESNFGFKVKPEDFPGIKTFNDFYQYIFAKIGLLDD
;
A
#
# COMPACT_ATOMS: atom_id res chain seq x y z
N MET A 1 21.61 0.85 12.08
CA MET A 1 21.78 0.96 10.62
C MET A 1 20.71 0.06 10.02
N GLU A 2 19.51 0.59 9.85
CA GLU A 2 18.43 -0.16 9.22
C GLU A 2 18.64 -0.05 7.70
N ALA A 3 18.58 -1.20 7.04
CA ALA A 3 19.01 -1.38 5.66
C ALA A 3 18.20 -0.48 4.70
N PRO A 4 18.78 -0.09 3.55
CA PRO A 4 18.01 0.52 2.48
C PRO A 4 16.96 -0.49 2.02
N VAL A 5 15.67 -0.17 2.17
CA VAL A 5 14.56 -0.93 1.57
C VAL A 5 14.88 -1.13 0.08
N LYS A 6 15.10 -2.38 -0.36
CA LYS A 6 15.63 -2.67 -1.70
C LYS A 6 14.97 -3.83 -2.45
N THR A 7 13.94 -4.48 -1.91
CA THR A 7 13.21 -5.54 -2.64
C THR A 7 11.69 -5.40 -2.50
N LYS A 8 10.97 -5.84 -3.54
CA LYS A 8 9.50 -5.83 -3.59
C LYS A 8 8.86 -6.55 -2.40
N ALA A 9 9.47 -7.65 -1.95
CA ALA A 9 8.96 -8.46 -0.83
C ALA A 9 9.01 -7.70 0.50
N GLU A 10 10.12 -7.00 0.79
CA GLU A 10 10.25 -6.20 2.02
C GLU A 10 9.23 -5.07 2.02
N VAL A 11 9.07 -4.37 0.88
CA VAL A 11 8.07 -3.31 0.75
C VAL A 11 6.65 -3.85 0.95
N ILE A 12 6.31 -5.01 0.40
CA ILE A 12 4.99 -5.64 0.64
C ILE A 12 4.81 -5.94 2.12
N SER A 13 5.80 -6.54 2.77
CA SER A 13 5.71 -6.88 4.20
C SER A 13 5.48 -5.62 5.04
N THR A 14 6.27 -4.57 4.79
CA THR A 14 6.12 -3.27 5.44
C THR A 14 4.73 -2.67 5.21
N ILE A 15 4.24 -2.64 3.96
CA ILE A 15 2.90 -2.15 3.64
C ILE A 15 1.84 -2.96 4.39
N ASN A 16 1.95 -4.29 4.41
CA ASN A 16 0.96 -5.17 5.02
C ASN A 16 0.89 -4.98 6.53
N GLU A 17 2.04 -4.87 7.19
CA GLU A 17 2.11 -4.55 8.62
C GLU A 17 1.45 -3.20 8.90
N PHE A 18 1.79 -2.16 8.14
CA PHE A 18 1.18 -0.84 8.30
C PHE A 18 -0.34 -0.85 8.07
N LEU A 19 -0.80 -1.52 7.01
CA LEU A 19 -2.24 -1.62 6.73
C LEU A 19 -2.97 -2.41 7.82
N SER A 20 -2.35 -3.45 8.36
CA SER A 20 -2.89 -4.23 9.47
C SER A 20 -3.04 -3.39 10.74
N GLU A 21 -2.01 -2.58 11.07
CA GLU A 21 -2.02 -1.72 12.25
C GLU A 21 -2.97 -0.52 12.11
N GLU A 22 -2.94 0.18 10.98
CA GLU A 22 -3.72 1.41 10.77
C GLU A 22 -5.21 1.15 10.54
N PHE A 23 -5.56 0.04 9.87
CA PHE A 23 -6.94 -0.33 9.58
C PHE A 23 -7.49 -1.40 10.53
N GLU A 24 -6.72 -1.81 11.55
CA GLU A 24 -7.08 -2.85 12.51
C GLU A 24 -7.56 -4.15 11.83
N VAL A 25 -6.92 -4.53 10.73
CA VAL A 25 -7.25 -5.74 9.96
C VAL A 25 -6.20 -6.83 10.15
N ASP A 26 -6.60 -8.08 9.99
CA ASP A 26 -5.69 -9.22 10.12
C ASP A 26 -4.78 -9.35 8.89
N ILE A 27 -3.47 -9.53 9.10
CA ILE A 27 -2.51 -9.62 7.99
C ILE A 27 -2.77 -10.84 7.09
N ASP A 28 -3.37 -11.91 7.64
CA ASP A 28 -3.81 -13.08 6.88
C ASP A 28 -4.89 -12.75 5.84
N THR A 29 -5.65 -11.66 6.05
CA THR A 29 -6.67 -11.18 5.09
C THR A 29 -6.08 -10.32 3.97
N ILE A 30 -4.87 -9.79 4.18
CA ILE A 30 -4.14 -8.96 3.22
C ILE A 30 -3.46 -9.87 2.21
N GLN A 31 -4.24 -10.36 1.25
CA GLN A 31 -3.75 -11.18 0.15
C GLN A 31 -3.59 -10.35 -1.13
N PRO A 32 -2.57 -10.63 -1.97
CA PRO A 32 -2.35 -9.89 -3.22
C PRO A 32 -3.58 -9.90 -4.15
N ASP A 33 -4.31 -11.01 -4.20
CA ASP A 33 -5.53 -11.16 -4.99
C ASP A 33 -6.79 -10.62 -4.30
N ALA A 34 -6.72 -10.28 -3.00
CA ALA A 34 -7.85 -9.74 -2.25
C ALA A 34 -8.14 -8.29 -2.67
N ASN A 35 -9.40 -7.90 -2.55
CA ASN A 35 -9.84 -6.56 -2.89
C ASN A 35 -9.49 -5.59 -1.76
N LEU A 36 -8.64 -4.59 -2.06
CA LEU A 36 -8.13 -3.62 -1.09
C LEU A 36 -9.29 -2.91 -0.36
N ASN A 37 -10.24 -2.37 -1.11
CA ASN A 37 -11.36 -1.60 -0.56
C ASN A 37 -12.26 -2.46 0.32
N THR A 38 -12.54 -3.70 -0.09
CA THR A 38 -13.46 -4.59 0.64
C THR A 38 -12.80 -5.18 1.88
N THR A 39 -11.51 -5.52 1.79
CA THR A 39 -10.76 -6.09 2.91
C THR A 39 -10.51 -5.05 4.00
N LEU A 40 -10.10 -3.84 3.62
CA LEU A 40 -9.84 -2.75 4.57
C LEU A 40 -11.10 -1.97 4.95
N GLY A 41 -12.21 -2.17 4.22
CA GLY A 41 -13.44 -1.42 4.45
C GLY A 41 -13.31 0.07 4.15
N LEU A 42 -12.55 0.45 3.10
CA LEU A 42 -12.22 1.85 2.83
C LEU A 42 -13.46 2.67 2.47
N ASP A 43 -13.82 3.61 3.35
CA ASP A 43 -14.76 4.69 3.09
C ASP A 43 -14.03 5.97 2.64
N SER A 44 -14.79 7.03 2.34
CA SER A 44 -14.23 8.31 1.84
C SER A 44 -13.17 8.95 2.76
N LEU A 45 -13.19 8.62 4.06
CA LEU A 45 -12.21 9.10 5.03
C LEU A 45 -10.97 8.22 5.05
N ASP A 46 -11.14 6.90 5.02
CA ASP A 46 -10.04 5.92 5.01
C ASP A 46 -9.12 6.08 3.81
N TYR A 47 -9.64 6.53 2.66
CA TYR A 47 -8.79 6.90 1.53
C TYR A 47 -7.83 8.03 1.84
N ILE A 48 -8.23 9.00 2.66
CA ILE A 48 -7.36 10.11 3.07
C ILE A 48 -6.26 9.58 3.98
N ASP A 49 -6.59 8.72 4.94
CA ASP A 49 -5.61 8.10 5.83
C ASP A 49 -4.62 7.22 5.06
N LEU A 50 -5.11 6.40 4.11
CA LEU A 50 -4.28 5.58 3.24
C LEU A 50 -3.31 6.43 2.39
N VAL A 51 -3.79 7.54 1.84
CA VAL A 51 -2.95 8.50 1.11
C VAL A 51 -1.87 9.05 2.04
N VAL A 52 -2.26 9.63 3.17
CA VAL A 52 -1.33 10.29 4.10
C VAL A 52 -0.27 9.31 4.65
N MET A 53 -0.68 8.09 4.98
CA MET A 53 0.21 7.02 5.42
C MET A 53 1.22 6.65 4.33
N THR A 54 0.75 6.47 3.09
CA THR A 54 1.61 6.13 1.95
C THR A 54 2.59 7.27 1.65
N GLU A 55 2.12 8.52 1.64
CA GLU A 55 2.96 9.71 1.41
C GLU A 55 4.03 9.85 2.51
N SER A 56 3.68 9.58 3.77
CA SER A 56 4.59 9.70 4.90
C SER A 56 5.64 8.58 4.95
N ASN A 57 5.25 7.35 4.62
CA ASN A 57 6.14 6.19 4.65
C ASN A 57 7.11 6.15 3.46
N PHE A 58 6.62 6.48 2.26
CA PHE A 58 7.40 6.33 1.03
C PHE A 58 7.87 7.66 0.42
N GLY A 59 7.39 8.80 0.94
CA GLY A 59 7.86 10.13 0.52
C GLY A 59 7.42 10.55 -0.88
N PHE A 60 6.41 9.92 -1.46
CA PHE A 60 5.86 10.29 -2.77
C PHE A 60 4.39 10.68 -2.65
N LYS A 61 3.91 11.54 -3.57
CA LYS A 61 2.50 11.96 -3.55
C LYS A 61 1.57 10.94 -4.18
N VAL A 62 0.49 10.61 -3.46
CA VAL A 62 -0.57 9.75 -3.98
C VAL A 62 -1.70 10.61 -4.52
N LYS A 63 -2.15 10.34 -5.74
CA LYS A 63 -3.29 11.06 -6.31
C LYS A 63 -4.57 10.24 -6.19
N PRO A 64 -5.71 10.86 -5.83
CA PRO A 64 -6.99 10.18 -5.79
C PRO A 64 -7.44 9.68 -7.18
N GLU A 65 -6.93 10.25 -8.27
CA GLU A 65 -7.19 9.78 -9.65
C GLU A 65 -6.54 8.43 -9.98
N ASP A 66 -5.49 8.02 -9.23
CA ASP A 66 -4.81 6.74 -9.41
C ASP A 66 -5.55 5.59 -8.70
N PHE A 67 -6.29 5.91 -7.62
CA PHE A 67 -7.04 4.93 -6.80
C PHE A 67 -8.13 4.12 -7.52
N PRO A 68 -8.94 4.68 -8.43
CA PRO A 68 -9.93 3.90 -9.20
C PRO A 68 -9.32 2.74 -9.99
N GLY A 69 -8.03 2.84 -10.35
CA GLY A 69 -7.28 1.76 -10.98
C GLY A 69 -6.78 0.68 -10.01
N ILE A 70 -6.73 0.98 -8.72
CA ILE A 70 -6.25 0.11 -7.65
C ILE A 70 -7.45 -0.62 -7.06
N LYS A 71 -7.59 -1.91 -7.38
CA LYS A 71 -8.69 -2.74 -6.86
C LYS A 71 -8.19 -3.79 -5.89
N THR A 72 -7.03 -4.35 -6.15
CA THR A 72 -6.42 -5.41 -5.35
C THR A 72 -5.21 -4.88 -4.59
N PHE A 73 -4.81 -5.59 -3.55
CA PHE A 73 -3.54 -5.28 -2.88
C PHE A 73 -2.35 -5.38 -3.84
N ASN A 74 -2.39 -6.33 -4.77
CA ASN A 74 -1.37 -6.42 -5.82
C ASN A 74 -1.28 -5.13 -6.66
N ASP A 75 -2.41 -4.56 -7.08
CA ASP A 75 -2.43 -3.28 -7.81
C ASP A 75 -1.80 -2.16 -6.97
N PHE A 76 -2.07 -2.14 -5.66
CA PHE A 76 -1.52 -1.16 -4.73
C PHE A 76 -0.01 -1.32 -4.55
N TYR A 77 0.49 -2.55 -4.40
CA TYR A 77 1.92 -2.82 -4.34
C TYR A 77 2.62 -2.40 -5.62
N GLN A 78 2.06 -2.76 -6.79
CA GLN A 78 2.62 -2.35 -8.09
C GLN A 78 2.67 -0.83 -8.22
N TYR A 79 1.63 -0.14 -7.77
CA TYR A 79 1.59 1.31 -7.75
C TYR A 79 2.72 1.90 -6.88
N ILE A 80 2.91 1.39 -5.66
CA ILE A 80 3.99 1.83 -4.77
C ILE A 80 5.36 1.56 -5.41
N PHE A 81 5.58 0.36 -5.96
CA PHE A 81 6.83 0.01 -6.65
C PHE A 81 7.14 0.96 -7.81
N ALA A 82 6.12 1.33 -8.59
CA ALA A 82 6.27 2.28 -9.69
C ALA A 82 6.71 3.66 -9.22
N LYS A 83 6.22 4.11 -8.06
CA LYS A 83 6.52 5.44 -7.51
C LYS A 83 7.90 5.52 -6.84
N ILE A 84 8.32 4.46 -6.15
CA ILE A 84 9.63 4.39 -5.48
C ILE A 84 10.75 3.90 -6.41
N GLY A 85 10.43 3.57 -7.66
CA GLY A 85 11.41 3.13 -8.66
C GLY A 85 11.89 1.69 -8.47
N LEU A 86 11.10 0.84 -7.79
CA LEU A 86 11.37 -0.60 -7.59
C LEU A 86 10.85 -1.48 -8.73
N LEU A 87 10.36 -0.85 -9.81
CA LEU A 87 10.30 -1.46 -11.13
C LEU A 87 11.71 -1.38 -11.74
N ASP A 88 12.67 -2.13 -11.20
CA ASP A 88 14.02 -2.19 -11.77
C ASP A 88 14.03 -2.85 -13.17
N ASP A 89 14.69 -2.13 -14.09
CA ASP A 89 15.37 -2.49 -15.35
C ASP A 89 14.58 -3.14 -16.51
#